data_AF-A0A3A0A807-F1
#
_entry.id   AF-A0A3A0A807-F1
#
_cell.length_a   1.000
_cell.length_b   1.000
_cell.length_c   1.000
_cell.angle_alpha   90.00
_cell.angle_beta   90.00
_cell.angle_gamma   90.00
#
_symmetry.space_group_name_H-M   'P 1'
#
loop_
_entity.id
_entity.type
_entity.pdbx_description
1 polymer ?
#
loop_
_entity_poly.entity_id
_entity_poly.type
_entity_poly.pdbx_seq_one_letter_code
_entity_poly.pdbx_strand_id
1 'polypeptide(L)' 'MRLGIIGLPNSGKTTIFNALTGSTYPTEPFSSGQLEVHTAIVNVPDARVDRLSEVFKP' A
#
# COMPACT_ATOMS: atom_id res chain seq x y z
N MET A 1 1.90 -12.91 -4.19
CA MET A 1 1.59 -12.13 -5.40
C MET A 1 1.98 -10.67 -5.16
N ARG A 2 2.31 -9.89 -6.20
CA ARG A 2 2.62 -8.45 -6.10
C ARG A 2 1.65 -7.68 -7.01
N LEU A 3 1.12 -6.56 -6.52
CA LEU A 3 0.27 -5.64 -7.29
C LEU A 3 1.04 -4.33 -7.53
N GLY A 4 0.88 -3.73 -8.71
CA GLY A 4 1.51 -2.46 -9.08
C GLY A 4 0.48 -1.35 -9.22
N ILE A 5 0.76 -0.18 -8.63
CA ILE A 5 -0.02 1.05 -8.83
C ILE A 5 0.63 1.83 -9.99
N ILE A 6 -0.07 1.94 -11.13
CA ILE A 6 0.41 2.60 -12.35
C ILE A 6 -0.45 3.81 -12.71
N GLY A 7 0.14 4.80 -13.38
CA GLY A 7 -0.56 6.03 -13.76
C GLY A 7 0.38 7.17 -14.13
N LEU A 8 -0.17 8.19 -14.80
CA LEU A 8 0.56 9.37 -15.28
C LEU A 8 1.27 10.14 -14.15
N PRO A 9 2.31 10.94 -14.44
CA PRO A 9 2.91 11.83 -13.45
C PRO A 9 1.85 12.68 -12.74
N ASN A 10 2.02 12.89 -11.42
CA ASN A 10 1.10 13.67 -10.58
C ASN A 10 -0.35 13.14 -10.48
N SER A 11 -0.64 11.90 -10.89
CA SER A 11 -1.97 11.28 -10.78
C SER A 11 -2.35 10.78 -9.37
N GLY A 12 -1.63 11.20 -8.32
CA GLY A 12 -1.92 10.81 -6.93
C GLY A 12 -1.50 9.38 -6.52
N LYS A 13 -0.62 8.71 -7.28
CA LYS A 13 -0.15 7.33 -6.99
C LYS A 13 0.41 7.18 -5.57
N THR A 14 1.31 8.08 -5.18
CA THR A 14 1.95 8.05 -3.86
C THR A 14 0.94 8.32 -2.74
N THR A 15 -0.08 9.14 -2.99
CA THR A 15 -1.16 9.41 -2.04
C THR A 15 -1.98 8.14 -1.75
N ILE A 16 -2.38 7.40 -2.79
CA ILE A 16 -3.11 6.13 -2.61
C ILE A 16 -2.21 5.09 -1.94
N PHE A 17 -0.95 4.99 -2.36
CA PHE A 17 0.02 4.09 -1.75
C PHE A 17 0.12 4.35 -0.24
N ASN A 18 0.37 5.60 0.16
CA ASN A 18 0.44 6.02 1.55
C ASN A 18 -0.85 5.70 2.33
N ALA A 19 -2.02 5.93 1.74
CA ALA A 19 -3.30 5.64 2.38
C ALA A 19 -3.50 4.13 2.63
N LEU A 20 -3.08 3.27 1.69
CA LEU A 20 -3.20 1.82 1.82
C LEU A 20 -2.16 1.23 2.77
N THR A 21 -0.96 1.81 2.81
CA THR A 21 0.18 1.24 3.54
C THR A 21 0.41 1.91 4.90
N GLY A 22 -0.29 3.01 5.19
CA GLY A 22 -0.04 3.86 6.35
C GLY A 22 1.32 4.57 6.31
N SER A 23 1.96 4.61 5.14
CA SER A 23 3.27 5.24 4.96
C SER A 23 3.14 6.74 4.74
N THR A 24 4.24 7.47 4.96
CA THR A 24 4.31 8.93 4.79
C THR A 24 5.38 9.30 3.77
N TYR A 25 5.36 8.66 2.60
CA TYR A 25 6.27 9.02 1.51
C TYR A 25 5.91 10.42 0.97
N PRO A 26 6.90 11.26 0.59
CA PRO A 26 6.64 12.57 0.02
C PRO A 26 5.78 12.49 -1.24
N THR A 27 4.74 13.33 -1.33
CA THR A 27 3.84 13.41 -2.49
C THR A 27 4.18 14.59 -3.41
N GLU A 28 5.37 15.19 -3.24
CA GLU A 28 5.80 16.32 -4.06
C GLU A 28 6.01 15.91 -5.52
N PRO A 29 5.80 16.83 -6.48
CA PRO A 29 6.03 16.54 -7.89
C PRO A 29 7.52 16.30 -8.15
N PHE A 30 7.91 15.03 -8.24
CA PHE A 30 9.27 14.63 -8.62
C PHE A 30 9.53 15.03 -10.08
N SER A 31 10.36 16.06 -10.28
CA SER A 31 10.76 16.60 -11.58
C SER A 31 12.11 16.06 -12.09
N SER A 32 12.80 15.20 -11.31
CA SER A 32 14.22 14.86 -11.52
C SER A 32 14.50 13.60 -12.33
N GLY A 33 13.48 12.92 -12.89
CA GLY A 33 13.69 11.77 -13.78
C GLY A 33 14.16 10.47 -13.09
N GLN A 34 14.27 10.44 -11.76
CA GLN A 34 14.46 9.20 -11.01
C GLN A 34 13.11 8.53 -10.72
N LEU A 35 12.94 7.31 -11.23
CA LEU A 35 11.76 6.49 -10.96
C LEU A 35 11.95 5.75 -9.63
N GLU A 36 11.41 6.31 -8.56
CA GLU A 36 11.40 5.65 -7.25
C GLU A 36 10.22 4.65 -7.19
N VAL A 37 10.51 3.38 -6.89
CA VAL A 37 9.49 2.32 -6.77
C VAL A 37 9.29 1.98 -5.30
N HIS A 38 8.14 2.38 -4.74
CA HIS A 38 7.78 2.01 -3.38
C HIS A 38 7.15 0.61 -3.33
N THR A 39 7.58 -0.21 -2.38
CA THR A 39 6.99 -1.54 -2.12
C THR A 39 6.59 -1.61 -0.65
N ALA A 40 5.39 -2.11 -0.38
CA ALA A 40 4.89 -2.36 0.96
C ALA A 40 4.01 -3.61 0.98
N ILE A 41 3.80 -4.14 2.18
CA ILE A 41 2.92 -5.27 2.45
C ILE A 41 1.77 -4.74 3.31
N VAL A 42 0.54 -5.08 2.94
CA VAL A 42 -0.66 -4.69 3.67
C VAL A 42 -1.42 -5.95 4.03
N ASN A 43 -1.87 -6.03 5.28
CA ASN A 43 -2.70 -7.13 5.75
C ASN A 43 -4.12 -6.99 5.19
N VAL A 44 -4.66 -8.09 4.66
CA VAL A 44 -6.05 -8.12 4.20
C VAL A 44 -6.93 -8.43 5.42
N PRO A 45 -7.85 -7.52 5.81
CA PRO A 45 -8.76 -7.78 6.91
C PRO A 45 -9.74 -8.89 6.52
N ASP A 46 -9.81 -9.96 7.32
CA ASP A 46 -10.73 -11.09 7.11
C ASP A 46 -11.35 -11.54 8.44
N ALA A 47 -12.62 -11.16 8.64
CA ALA A 47 -13.38 -11.50 9.85
C ALA A 47 -13.53 -13.01 10.10
N ARG A 48 -13.35 -13.86 9.06
CA ARG A 48 -13.38 -15.31 9.22
C ARG A 48 -12.13 -15.82 9.91
N VAL A 49 -10.98 -15.25 9.57
CA VAL A 49 -9.70 -15.59 10.20
C VAL A 49 -9.74 -15.19 11.68
N ASP A 50 -10.27 -13.99 11.96
CA ASP A 50 -10.43 -13.50 13.34
C ASP A 50 -11.29 -14.45 14.18
N ARG A 51 -12.47 -14.84 13.66
CA ARG A 51 -13.38 -15.77 14.34
C ARG A 51 -12.75 -17.14 14.57
N LEU A 52 -11.99 -17.67 13.62
CA LEU A 52 -11.31 -18.95 13.79
C LEU A 52 -10.19 -18.85 14.84
N SER A 53 -9.47 -17.73 14.89
CA SER A 53 -8.45 -17.48 15.91
C SER A 53 -9.05 -17.50 17.32
N GLU A 54 -10.24 -16.92 17.51
CA GLU A 54 -10.95 -16.95 18.80
C GLU A 54 -11.39 -18.37 19.22
N VAL A 55 -11.88 -19.17 18.26
CA VAL A 55 -12.38 -20.53 18.52
C VAL A 55 -11.24 -21.48 18.86
N PHE A 56 -10.15 -21.42 18.10
CA PHE A 56 -9.07 -22.39 18.20
C PHE A 56 -7.94 -21.96 19.12
N LYS A 57 -7.86 -20.66 19.49
CA LYS A 57 -6.76 -20.07 20.29
C LYS A 57 -5.39 -20.63 19.88
N PRO A 58 -5.04 -20.52 18.60
CA PRO A 58 -3.80 -21.08 18.07
C PRO A 58 -2.55 -20.54 18.76
#